data_AF-A0A6P2HRG2-F1
#
_entry.id   AF-A0A6P2HRG2-F1
#
_cell.length_a   1.000
_cell.length_b   1.000
_cell.length_c   1.000
_cell.angle_alpha   90.00
_cell.angle_beta   90.00
_cell.angle_gamma   90.00
#
_symmetry.space_group_name_H-M   'P 1'
#
loop_
_entity.id
_entity.type
_entity.pdbx_description
1 polymer ?
#
loop_
_entity_poly.entity_id
_entity_poly.type
_entity_poly.pdbx_seq_one_letter_code
_entity_poly.pdbx_strand_id
1 'polypeptide(L)'
;MPFPLPAESVRALLECYLRAKDLNRPALIADCFAADAELSFSLARDDIDFPARVTGAPAIAHTLVGDFGERFERCRTYYVCVEPSVDEQGVSEMPWLVVMRQKDNGALRIGHGAYRWRFASDAHGAGRIAELQIHIARMDTIDDPHAAKLDALHAAFGYPWLPPQALARGFAALAAAQPDWTFIAPFRQIAAATGA
;
A
#
# COMPACT_ATOMS: atom_id res chain seq x y z
N MET A 1 13.77 -24.63 4.23
CA MET A 1 12.91 -25.17 3.16
C MET A 1 12.18 -24.00 2.54
N PRO A 2 12.13 -23.84 1.21
CA PRO A 2 11.39 -22.72 0.62
C PRO A 2 9.90 -22.80 0.97
N PHE A 3 9.28 -21.64 1.21
CA PHE A 3 7.85 -21.55 1.49
C PHE A 3 7.05 -22.10 0.29
N PRO A 4 5.97 -22.88 0.52
CA PRO A 4 5.36 -23.71 -0.53
C PRO A 4 4.56 -22.94 -1.59
N LEU A 5 4.34 -21.62 -1.44
CA LEU A 5 3.62 -20.84 -2.45
C LEU A 5 4.58 -20.29 -3.53
N PRO A 6 4.27 -20.50 -4.81
CA PRO A 6 5.03 -19.90 -5.90
C PRO A 6 5.01 -18.37 -5.86
N ALA A 7 6.09 -17.73 -6.32
CA ALA A 7 6.25 -16.27 -6.30
C ALA A 7 5.16 -15.53 -7.10
N GLU A 8 4.72 -16.12 -8.22
CA GLU A 8 3.63 -15.59 -9.04
C GLU A 8 2.29 -15.62 -8.31
N SER A 9 2.07 -16.61 -7.45
CA SER A 9 0.84 -16.71 -6.64
C SER A 9 0.83 -15.64 -5.56
N VAL A 10 1.97 -15.42 -4.89
CA VAL A 10 2.16 -14.33 -3.92
C VAL A 10 1.90 -12.97 -4.59
N ARG A 11 2.50 -12.75 -5.76
CA ARG A 11 2.31 -11.53 -6.55
C ARG A 11 0.84 -11.31 -6.90
N ALA A 12 0.13 -12.35 -7.35
CA ALA A 12 -1.28 -12.27 -7.71
C ALA A 12 -2.17 -11.90 -6.50
N LEU A 13 -1.88 -12.43 -5.31
CA LEU A 13 -2.59 -12.08 -4.07
C LEU A 13 -2.42 -10.60 -3.71
N LEU A 14 -1.18 -10.10 -3.78
CA LEU A 14 -0.85 -8.70 -3.49
C LEU A 14 -1.49 -7.74 -4.49
N GLU A 15 -1.50 -8.09 -5.79
CA GLU A 15 -2.19 -7.33 -6.83
C GLU A 15 -3.72 -7.41 -6.71
N CYS A 16 -4.26 -8.54 -6.23
CA CYS A 16 -5.69 -8.67 -5.92
C CYS A 16 -6.11 -7.73 -4.79
N TYR A 17 -5.35 -7.69 -3.69
CA TYR A 17 -5.59 -6.74 -2.60
C TYR A 17 -5.61 -5.29 -3.09
N LEU A 18 -4.63 -4.87 -3.90
CA LEU A 18 -4.62 -3.50 -4.43
C LEU A 18 -5.80 -3.23 -5.37
N ARG A 19 -6.19 -4.18 -6.23
CA ARG A 19 -7.41 -4.05 -7.03
C ARG A 19 -8.66 -3.92 -6.17
N ALA A 20 -8.75 -4.65 -5.06
CA ALA A 20 -9.85 -4.54 -4.12
C ALA A 20 -9.87 -3.13 -3.49
N LYS A 21 -8.75 -2.70 -2.91
CA LYS A 21 -8.62 -1.45 -2.16
C LYS A 21 -8.67 -0.21 -3.04
N ASP A 22 -7.82 -0.14 -4.06
CA ASP A 22 -7.60 1.08 -4.85
C ASP A 22 -8.73 1.32 -5.86
N LEU A 23 -9.43 0.26 -6.30
CA LEU A 23 -10.58 0.36 -7.21
C LEU A 23 -11.94 0.27 -6.50
N ASN A 24 -11.94 0.30 -5.15
CA ASN A 24 -13.15 0.21 -4.32
C ASN A 24 -14.04 -1.01 -4.64
N ARG A 25 -13.45 -2.21 -4.65
CA ARG A 25 -14.10 -3.49 -4.95
C ARG A 25 -14.04 -4.44 -3.74
N PRO A 26 -14.88 -4.25 -2.71
CA PRO A 26 -14.80 -5.01 -1.46
C PRO A 26 -14.94 -6.53 -1.65
N ALA A 27 -15.71 -6.97 -2.66
CA ALA A 27 -15.88 -8.39 -2.96
C ALA A 27 -14.56 -9.12 -3.28
N LEU A 28 -13.56 -8.43 -3.86
CA LEU A 28 -12.27 -9.03 -4.21
C LEU A 28 -11.42 -9.40 -2.98
N ILE A 29 -11.73 -8.89 -1.78
CA ILE A 29 -11.01 -9.26 -0.57
C ILE A 29 -11.17 -10.75 -0.25
N ALA A 30 -12.34 -11.33 -0.51
CA ALA A 30 -12.57 -12.76 -0.31
C ALA A 30 -11.76 -13.65 -1.28
N ASP A 31 -11.29 -13.09 -2.40
CA ASP A 31 -10.47 -13.81 -3.37
C ASP A 31 -8.99 -13.90 -2.95
N CYS A 32 -8.53 -12.99 -2.08
CA CYS A 32 -7.12 -12.93 -1.67
C CYS A 32 -6.86 -13.13 -0.18
N PHE A 33 -7.79 -12.82 0.71
CA PHE A 33 -7.66 -13.07 2.15
C PHE A 33 -8.27 -14.42 2.55
N ALA A 34 -7.68 -15.05 3.56
CA ALA A 34 -8.32 -16.17 4.25
C ALA A 34 -9.59 -15.68 4.98
N ALA A 35 -10.56 -16.58 5.16
CA ALA A 35 -11.85 -16.23 5.77
C ALA A 35 -11.69 -15.66 7.20
N ASP A 36 -10.69 -16.15 7.93
CA ASP A 36 -10.32 -15.79 9.30
C ASP A 36 -9.06 -14.91 9.38
N ALA A 37 -8.65 -14.28 8.26
CA ALA A 37 -7.44 -13.48 8.21
C ALA A 37 -7.46 -12.31 9.22
N GLU A 38 -6.26 -11.89 9.63
CA GLU A 38 -6.09 -10.80 10.58
C GLU A 38 -5.50 -9.55 9.91
N LEU A 39 -5.99 -8.39 10.33
CA LEU A 39 -5.47 -7.08 9.96
C LEU A 39 -5.12 -6.32 11.23
N SER A 40 -3.95 -5.69 11.24
CA SER A 40 -3.54 -4.79 12.31
C SER A 40 -2.84 -3.55 11.76
N PHE A 41 -2.85 -2.48 12.55
CA PHE A 41 -2.22 -1.22 12.21
C PHE A 41 -1.19 -0.84 13.28
N SER A 42 -0.08 -0.25 12.87
CA SER A 42 0.81 0.48 13.76
C SER A 42 1.14 1.83 13.15
N LEU A 43 1.17 2.87 13.97
CA LEU A 43 1.43 4.23 13.53
C LEU A 43 2.71 4.72 14.18
N ALA A 44 3.55 5.45 13.44
CA ALA A 44 4.69 6.14 14.02
C ALA A 44 4.28 7.36 14.86
N ARG A 45 3.04 7.84 14.72
CA ARG A 45 2.44 8.96 15.47
C ARG A 45 0.98 8.63 15.81
N ASP A 46 0.52 8.99 17.01
CA ASP A 46 -0.83 8.67 17.52
C ASP A 46 -1.96 9.54 16.91
N ASP A 47 -1.87 9.92 15.64
CA ASP A 47 -2.76 10.92 15.02
C ASP A 47 -3.87 10.34 14.12
N ILE A 48 -3.98 9.01 14.00
CA ILE A 48 -5.04 8.34 13.22
C ILE A 48 -5.67 7.22 14.06
N ASP A 49 -7.00 7.20 14.13
CA ASP A 49 -7.75 6.16 14.86
C ASP A 49 -8.06 5.00 13.91
N PHE A 50 -7.29 3.91 14.03
CA PHE A 50 -7.61 2.63 13.39
C PHE A 50 -7.85 1.57 14.49
N PRO A 51 -8.80 0.64 14.29
CA PRO A 51 -8.94 -0.48 15.22
C PRO A 51 -7.61 -1.24 15.30
N ALA A 52 -7.14 -1.50 16.53
CA ALA A 52 -5.86 -2.17 16.76
C ALA A 52 -5.77 -3.55 16.08
N ARG A 53 -6.93 -4.21 15.89
CA ARG A 53 -7.06 -5.49 15.19
C ARG A 53 -8.43 -5.62 14.55
N VAL A 54 -8.46 -6.18 13.35
CA VAL A 54 -9.66 -6.58 12.61
C VAL A 54 -9.50 -8.04 12.21
N THR A 55 -10.54 -8.85 12.40
CA THR A 55 -10.50 -10.29 12.10
C THR A 55 -11.61 -10.66 11.12
N GLY A 56 -11.23 -11.42 10.11
CA GLY A 56 -12.11 -11.98 9.09
C GLY A 56 -12.22 -11.13 7.82
N ALA A 57 -12.27 -11.80 6.67
CA ALA A 57 -12.31 -11.16 5.36
C ALA A 57 -13.45 -10.11 5.19
N PRO A 58 -14.68 -10.33 5.70
CA PRO A 58 -15.74 -9.31 5.60
C PRO A 58 -15.40 -8.01 6.35
N ALA A 59 -14.83 -8.12 7.56
CA ALA A 59 -14.46 -6.97 8.36
C ALA A 59 -13.25 -6.23 7.77
N ILE A 60 -12.30 -6.97 7.19
CA ILE A 60 -11.17 -6.42 6.42
C ILE A 60 -11.69 -5.65 5.20
N ALA A 61 -12.65 -6.20 4.45
CA ALA A 61 -13.24 -5.53 3.30
C ALA A 61 -13.97 -4.24 3.67
N HIS A 62 -14.73 -4.27 4.76
CA HIS A 62 -15.36 -3.07 5.30
C HIS A 62 -14.33 -2.00 5.66
N THR A 63 -13.27 -2.38 6.38
CA THR A 63 -12.24 -1.44 6.88
C THR A 63 -11.36 -0.87 5.75
N LEU A 64 -10.75 -1.72 4.94
CA LEU A 64 -9.74 -1.32 3.95
C LEU A 64 -10.33 -0.82 2.64
N VAL A 65 -11.59 -1.16 2.34
CA VAL A 65 -12.23 -0.82 1.07
C VAL A 65 -13.43 0.08 1.30
N GLY A 66 -14.38 -0.32 2.15
CA GLY A 66 -15.59 0.45 2.46
C GLY A 66 -15.29 1.80 3.12
N ASP A 67 -14.93 1.77 4.40
CA ASP A 67 -14.69 2.98 5.21
C ASP A 67 -13.56 3.85 4.62
N PHE A 68 -12.53 3.20 4.10
CA PHE A 68 -11.47 3.87 3.38
C PHE A 68 -12.00 4.57 2.10
N GLY A 69 -12.82 3.87 1.33
CA GLY A 69 -13.41 4.36 0.08
C GLY A 69 -14.46 5.45 0.29
N GLU A 70 -15.08 5.55 1.46
CA GLU A 70 -15.95 6.68 1.81
C GLU A 70 -15.18 7.99 1.96
N ARG A 71 -13.89 7.92 2.33
CA ARG A 71 -13.06 9.11 2.62
C ARG A 71 -12.15 9.50 1.48
N PHE A 72 -11.66 8.52 0.72
CA PHE A 72 -10.64 8.72 -0.29
C PHE A 72 -11.07 8.20 -1.66
N GLU A 73 -10.56 8.84 -2.69
CA GLU A 73 -10.78 8.46 -4.09
C GLU A 73 -9.47 8.56 -4.88
N ARG A 74 -9.50 8.04 -6.12
CA ARG A 74 -8.33 8.06 -7.03
C ARG A 74 -7.07 7.54 -6.34
N CYS A 75 -7.23 6.47 -5.55
CA CYS A 75 -6.14 5.92 -4.77
C CYS A 75 -5.21 5.09 -5.65
N ARG A 76 -3.90 5.22 -5.43
CA ARG A 76 -2.88 4.29 -5.91
C ARG A 76 -1.90 4.00 -4.78
N THR A 77 -1.80 2.73 -4.45
CA THR A 77 -0.81 2.16 -3.56
C THR A 77 0.28 1.50 -4.38
N TYR A 78 1.53 1.80 -4.07
CA TYR A 78 2.71 1.32 -4.77
C TYR A 78 3.52 0.45 -3.82
N TYR A 79 3.81 -0.79 -4.21
CA TYR A 79 4.82 -1.60 -3.53
C TYR A 79 6.21 -1.12 -3.94
N VAL A 80 6.99 -0.61 -2.99
CA VAL A 80 8.33 -0.05 -3.24
C VAL A 80 9.36 -1.18 -3.23
N CYS A 81 9.24 -2.07 -4.19
CA CYS A 81 10.15 -3.19 -4.44
C CYS A 81 10.07 -3.59 -5.92
N VAL A 82 11.01 -4.44 -6.35
CA VAL A 82 10.97 -5.02 -7.70
C VAL A 82 10.00 -6.21 -7.71
N GLU A 83 10.15 -7.09 -6.72
CA GLU A 83 9.37 -8.31 -6.52
C GLU A 83 9.18 -8.57 -5.02
N PRO A 84 8.10 -9.26 -4.61
CA PRO A 84 7.91 -9.67 -3.23
C PRO A 84 8.89 -10.78 -2.87
N SER A 85 9.56 -10.66 -1.72
CA SER A 85 10.39 -11.72 -1.14
C SER A 85 9.61 -12.37 0.01
N VAL A 86 9.49 -13.70 0.01
CA VAL A 86 8.80 -14.45 1.06
C VAL A 86 9.81 -15.34 1.78
N ASP A 87 9.88 -15.23 3.09
CA ASP A 87 10.74 -16.08 3.92
C ASP A 87 10.15 -17.50 4.10
N GLU A 88 10.89 -18.37 4.80
CA GLU A 88 10.46 -19.75 5.04
C GLU A 88 9.19 -19.85 5.91
N GLN A 89 8.85 -18.80 6.64
CA GLN A 89 7.65 -18.69 7.49
C GLN A 89 6.45 -18.13 6.72
N GLY A 90 6.59 -17.84 5.42
CA GLY A 90 5.51 -17.29 4.60
C GLY A 90 5.31 -15.80 4.81
N VAL A 91 6.32 -15.09 5.30
CA VAL A 91 6.24 -13.67 5.61
C VAL A 91 6.92 -12.87 4.51
N SER A 92 6.29 -11.75 4.13
CA SER A 92 6.88 -10.78 3.22
C SER A 92 6.76 -9.39 3.79
N GLU A 93 7.88 -8.69 3.88
CA GLU A 93 7.94 -7.30 4.30
C GLU A 93 8.32 -6.44 3.11
N MET A 94 7.56 -5.37 2.88
CA MET A 94 7.85 -4.45 1.78
C MET A 94 7.35 -3.05 2.10
N PRO A 95 8.13 -2.01 1.75
CA PRO A 95 7.66 -0.64 1.89
C PRO A 95 6.59 -0.33 0.87
N TRP A 96 5.73 0.62 1.21
CA TRP A 96 4.70 1.13 0.33
C TRP A 96 4.68 2.64 0.31
N LEU A 97 4.23 3.18 -0.82
CA LEU A 97 3.82 4.57 -0.99
C LEU A 97 2.33 4.55 -1.35
N VAL A 98 1.52 5.42 -0.78
CA VAL A 98 0.13 5.63 -1.20
C VAL A 98 -0.05 7.09 -1.60
N VAL A 99 -0.75 7.30 -2.69
CA VAL A 99 -1.16 8.61 -3.19
C VAL A 99 -2.64 8.54 -3.49
N MET A 100 -3.41 9.49 -2.96
CA MET A 100 -4.87 9.50 -3.11
C MET A 100 -5.43 10.91 -2.93
N ARG A 101 -6.71 11.08 -3.23
CA ARG A 101 -7.43 12.33 -3.04
C ARG A 101 -8.44 12.20 -1.92
N GLN A 102 -8.50 13.18 -1.03
CA GLN A 102 -9.56 13.26 -0.02
C GLN A 102 -10.84 13.80 -0.67
N LYS A 103 -11.98 13.13 -0.44
CA LYS A 103 -13.23 13.48 -1.13
C LYS A 103 -13.84 14.81 -0.67
N ASP A 104 -13.71 15.14 0.61
CA ASP A 104 -14.36 16.27 1.26
C ASP A 104 -13.85 17.64 0.78
N ASN A 105 -12.53 17.80 0.67
CA ASN A 105 -11.87 19.07 0.38
C ASN A 105 -10.98 18.99 -0.87
N GLY A 106 -10.77 17.80 -1.40
CA GLY A 106 -9.95 17.58 -2.58
C GLY A 106 -8.46 17.58 -2.39
N ALA A 107 -7.98 17.62 -1.15
CA ALA A 107 -6.57 17.59 -0.84
C ALA A 107 -5.92 16.31 -1.33
N LEU A 108 -4.66 16.44 -1.73
CA LEU A 108 -3.75 15.32 -1.93
C LEU A 108 -3.44 14.71 -0.57
N ARG A 109 -3.59 13.39 -0.46
CA ARG A 109 -3.08 12.58 0.64
C ARG A 109 -1.96 11.72 0.12
N ILE A 110 -0.79 11.84 0.74
CA ILE A 110 0.40 11.07 0.38
C ILE A 110 1.01 10.48 1.65
N GLY A 111 1.30 9.20 1.64
CA GLY A 111 1.84 8.51 2.81
C GLY A 111 2.76 7.38 2.42
N HIS A 112 3.58 6.96 3.38
CA HIS A 112 4.44 5.80 3.22
C HIS A 112 4.57 5.01 4.53
N GLY A 113 5.04 3.79 4.38
CA GLY A 113 5.23 2.88 5.49
C GLY A 113 5.73 1.53 5.03
N ALA A 114 5.43 0.50 5.81
CA ALA A 114 5.75 -0.88 5.47
C ALA A 114 4.52 -1.77 5.65
N TYR A 115 4.38 -2.75 4.76
CA TYR A 115 3.48 -3.86 4.96
C TYR A 115 4.30 -5.03 5.48
N ARG A 116 3.69 -5.77 6.40
CA ARG A 116 4.12 -7.12 6.75
C ARG A 116 2.97 -8.06 6.44
N TRP A 117 3.19 -8.91 5.45
CA TRP A 117 2.27 -9.93 5.00
C TRP A 117 2.62 -11.27 5.63
N ARG A 118 1.61 -12.08 5.93
CA ARG A 118 1.77 -13.52 6.14
C ARG A 118 0.84 -14.27 5.20
N PHE A 119 1.39 -15.19 4.43
CA PHE A 119 0.65 -16.04 3.54
C PHE A 119 0.43 -17.42 4.18
N ALA A 120 -0.69 -18.04 3.85
CA ALA A 120 -0.97 -19.42 4.17
C ALA A 120 -1.35 -20.16 2.89
N SER A 121 -1.02 -21.44 2.83
CA SER A 121 -1.48 -22.35 1.78
C SER A 121 -2.45 -23.33 2.42
N ASP A 122 -3.58 -23.59 1.77
CA ASP A 122 -4.48 -24.65 2.21
C ASP A 122 -3.97 -26.05 1.79
N ALA A 123 -4.71 -27.10 2.18
CA ALA A 123 -4.38 -28.48 1.85
C ALA A 123 -4.39 -28.77 0.34
N HIS A 124 -4.97 -27.89 -0.48
CA HIS A 124 -5.03 -27.99 -1.93
C HIS A 124 -3.97 -27.13 -2.64
N GLY A 125 -3.09 -26.46 -1.88
CA GLY A 125 -2.04 -25.61 -2.43
C GLY A 125 -2.50 -24.21 -2.82
N ALA A 126 -3.75 -23.83 -2.52
CA ALA A 126 -4.25 -22.51 -2.84
C ALA A 126 -3.78 -21.50 -1.79
N GLY A 127 -3.02 -20.50 -2.24
CA GLY A 127 -2.52 -19.43 -1.38
C GLY A 127 -3.60 -18.43 -0.96
N ARG A 128 -3.50 -17.94 0.27
CA ARG A 128 -4.27 -16.81 0.81
C ARG A 128 -3.40 -15.93 1.69
N ILE A 129 -3.80 -14.66 1.80
CA ILE A 129 -3.27 -13.74 2.82
C ILE A 129 -3.93 -14.09 4.14
N ALA A 130 -3.14 -14.55 5.10
CA ALA A 130 -3.60 -14.88 6.45
C ALA A 130 -3.43 -13.70 7.41
N GLU A 131 -2.47 -12.81 7.15
CA GLU A 131 -2.25 -11.62 7.96
C GLU A 131 -1.73 -10.45 7.14
N LEU A 132 -2.22 -9.26 7.48
CA LEU A 132 -1.67 -7.99 7.03
C LEU A 132 -1.43 -7.08 8.23
N GLN A 133 -0.19 -6.71 8.48
CA GLN A 133 0.14 -5.62 9.38
C GLN A 133 0.54 -4.39 8.56
N ILE A 134 -0.13 -3.27 8.80
CA ILE A 134 0.13 -2.00 8.12
C ILE A 134 0.85 -1.07 9.08
N HIS A 135 2.15 -0.85 8.85
CA HIS A 135 2.88 0.19 9.54
C HIS A 135 2.83 1.49 8.73
N ILE A 136 2.25 2.56 9.29
CA ILE A 136 2.21 3.89 8.67
C ILE A 136 3.31 4.75 9.32
N ALA A 137 4.35 5.06 8.55
CA ALA A 137 5.46 5.87 9.01
C ALA A 137 5.17 7.37 8.87
N ARG A 138 4.47 7.76 7.80
CA ARG A 138 4.09 9.16 7.53
C ARG A 138 2.85 9.21 6.66
N MET A 139 1.99 10.20 6.93
CA MET A 139 0.82 10.52 6.12
C MET A 139 0.60 12.04 6.12
N ASP A 140 0.75 12.67 4.95
CA ASP A 140 0.62 14.11 4.79
C ASP A 140 -0.65 14.46 4.03
N THR A 141 -1.22 15.64 4.36
CA THR A 141 -2.33 16.26 3.62
C THR A 141 -1.86 17.55 3.00
N ILE A 142 -1.92 17.65 1.68
CA ILE A 142 -1.43 18.77 0.90
C ILE A 142 -2.59 19.37 0.12
N ASP A 143 -2.73 20.69 0.17
CA ASP A 143 -3.76 21.36 -0.62
C ASP A 143 -3.51 21.13 -2.13
N ASP A 144 -4.54 20.64 -2.83
CA ASP A 144 -4.47 20.28 -4.25
C ASP A 144 -5.87 20.31 -4.89
N PRO A 145 -6.58 21.46 -4.85
CA PRO A 145 -7.99 21.53 -5.22
C PRO A 145 -8.27 21.06 -6.65
N HIS A 146 -7.29 21.21 -7.54
CA HIS A 146 -7.36 20.82 -8.96
C HIS A 146 -6.68 19.48 -9.27
N ALA A 147 -6.24 18.72 -8.26
CA ALA A 147 -5.56 17.43 -8.39
C ALA A 147 -4.26 17.45 -9.24
N ALA A 148 -3.64 18.62 -9.42
CA ALA A 148 -2.46 18.77 -10.28
C ALA A 148 -1.24 18.04 -9.68
N LYS A 149 -1.09 18.07 -8.35
CA LYS A 149 -0.01 17.35 -7.66
C LYS A 149 -0.26 15.83 -7.71
N LEU A 150 -1.50 15.41 -7.47
CA LEU A 150 -1.92 14.02 -7.59
C LEU A 150 -1.62 13.45 -8.98
N ASP A 151 -2.02 14.17 -10.04
CA ASP A 151 -1.85 13.73 -11.43
C ASP A 151 -0.37 13.61 -11.80
N ALA A 152 0.45 14.56 -11.39
CA ALA A 152 1.89 14.50 -11.60
C ALA A 152 2.54 13.30 -10.90
N LEU A 153 2.15 13.00 -9.65
CA LEU A 153 2.65 11.83 -8.92
C LEU A 153 2.21 10.52 -9.59
N HIS A 154 0.95 10.43 -10.02
CA HIS A 154 0.42 9.27 -10.74
C HIS A 154 1.09 9.04 -12.10
N ALA A 155 1.49 10.10 -12.79
CA ALA A 155 2.21 10.02 -14.05
C ALA A 155 3.70 9.67 -13.86
N ALA A 156 4.30 10.06 -12.73
CA ALA A 156 5.72 9.84 -12.45
C ALA A 156 6.05 8.38 -12.09
N PHE A 157 5.09 7.60 -11.60
CA PHE A 157 5.34 6.28 -11.03
C PHE A 157 4.61 5.14 -11.76
N GLY A 158 5.34 4.05 -12.01
CA GLY A 158 4.77 2.78 -12.44
C GLY A 158 3.94 2.14 -11.33
N TYR A 159 2.79 1.55 -11.67
CA TYR A 159 1.84 0.95 -10.74
C TYR A 159 1.60 -0.53 -11.09
N PRO A 160 1.47 -1.44 -10.10
CA PRO A 160 1.62 -1.21 -8.66
C PRO A 160 3.05 -1.41 -8.13
N TRP A 161 3.94 -2.02 -8.92
CA TRP A 161 5.31 -2.32 -8.52
C TRP A 161 6.24 -1.17 -8.89
N LEU A 162 6.87 -0.58 -7.88
CA LEU A 162 7.68 0.62 -8.02
C LEU A 162 9.09 0.36 -7.48
N PRO A 163 10.07 0.03 -8.36
CA PRO A 163 11.44 -0.16 -7.94
C PRO A 163 11.98 1.06 -7.18
N PRO A 164 12.75 0.89 -6.08
CA PRO A 164 13.26 2.02 -5.28
C PRO A 164 14.03 3.06 -6.11
N GLN A 165 14.81 2.61 -7.09
CA GLN A 165 15.51 3.49 -8.03
C GLN A 165 14.57 4.32 -8.92
N ALA A 166 13.42 3.76 -9.31
CA ALA A 166 12.41 4.46 -10.09
C ALA A 166 11.67 5.49 -9.22
N LEU A 167 11.38 5.15 -7.96
CA LEU A 167 10.85 6.08 -6.96
C LEU A 167 11.80 7.29 -6.77
N ALA A 168 13.09 7.02 -6.54
CA ALA A 168 14.10 8.08 -6.36
C ALA A 168 14.19 9.01 -7.58
N ARG A 169 14.22 8.44 -8.80
CA ARG A 169 14.25 9.21 -10.04
C ARG A 169 12.97 10.03 -10.24
N GLY A 170 11.80 9.44 -9.97
CA GLY A 170 10.52 10.13 -10.13
C GLY A 170 10.41 11.33 -9.20
N PHE A 171 10.75 11.19 -7.92
CA PHE A 171 10.75 12.33 -7.00
C PHE A 171 11.82 13.37 -7.34
N ALA A 172 13.01 12.96 -7.80
CA ALA A 172 14.04 13.91 -8.23
C ALA A 172 13.58 14.74 -9.44
N ALA A 173 12.91 14.11 -10.42
CA ALA A 173 12.35 14.81 -11.58
C ALA A 173 11.22 15.77 -11.17
N LEU A 174 10.32 15.35 -10.28
CA LEU A 174 9.26 16.22 -9.76
C LEU A 174 9.82 17.41 -9.00
N ALA A 175 10.83 17.21 -8.14
CA ALA A 175 11.47 18.29 -7.40
C ALA A 175 12.20 19.30 -8.32
N ALA A 176 12.78 18.82 -9.42
CA ALA A 176 13.39 19.69 -10.42
C ALA A 176 12.36 20.48 -11.24
N ALA A 177 11.23 19.84 -11.60
CA ALA A 177 10.16 20.46 -12.37
C ALA A 177 9.29 21.41 -11.52
N GLN A 178 9.16 21.14 -10.23
CA GLN A 178 8.30 21.87 -9.28
C GLN A 178 9.08 22.18 -7.98
N PRO A 179 10.02 23.14 -7.99
CA PRO A 179 10.85 23.45 -6.82
C PRO A 179 10.06 23.85 -5.57
N ASP A 180 8.87 24.43 -5.75
CA ASP A 180 7.99 24.88 -4.66
C ASP A 180 7.24 23.72 -3.97
N TRP A 181 7.30 22.50 -4.51
CA TRP A 181 6.68 21.31 -3.92
C TRP A 181 7.54 20.73 -2.80
N THR A 182 7.78 21.54 -1.78
CA THR A 182 8.64 21.21 -0.62
C THR A 182 8.17 19.96 0.14
N PHE A 183 6.88 19.61 0.05
CA PHE A 183 6.29 18.41 0.64
C PHE A 183 6.90 17.10 0.11
N ILE A 184 7.58 17.09 -1.04
CA ILE A 184 8.23 15.89 -1.60
C ILE A 184 9.47 15.49 -0.80
N ALA A 185 10.15 16.43 -0.13
CA ALA A 185 11.46 16.18 0.47
C ALA A 185 11.50 14.99 1.45
N PRO A 186 10.52 14.79 2.36
CA PRO A 186 10.48 13.63 3.25
C PRO A 186 10.36 12.28 2.51
N PHE A 187 9.64 12.23 1.39
CA PHE A 187 9.37 10.99 0.66
C PHE A 187 10.56 10.52 -0.19
N ARG A 188 11.56 11.36 -0.41
CA ARG A 188 12.80 11.00 -1.12
C ARG A 188 13.67 10.02 -0.33
N GLN A 189 13.53 9.99 1.00
CA GLN A 189 14.32 9.15 1.89
C GLN A 189 13.86 7.68 1.89
N ILE A 190 12.63 7.40 1.41
CA ILE A 190 12.07 6.04 1.30
C ILE A 190 12.98 5.14 0.47
N ALA A 191 13.48 5.65 -0.66
CA ALA A 191 14.30 4.88 -1.59
C ALA A 191 15.70 4.54 -1.02
N ALA A 192 16.21 5.35 -0.09
CA ALA A 192 17.53 5.15 0.51
C ALA A 192 17.56 4.05 1.58
N ALA A 193 16.44 3.83 2.28
CA ALA A 193 16.32 2.79 3.30
C ALA A 193 16.19 1.36 2.75
N THR A 194 15.74 1.23 1.49
CA THR A 194 15.53 -0.06 0.80
C THR A 194 16.71 -0.55 -0.05
N GLY A 195 17.78 0.25 -0.13
CA GLY A 195 18.92 -0.01 -1.03
C GLY A 195 20.23 -0.37 -0.31
N ALA A 196 20.18 -0.65 0.99
CA ALA A 196 21.32 -1.07 1.80
C ALA A 196 21.31 -2.60 2.00
#